data_AF-A0A6P6VKH5-F1
#
_entry.id   AF-A0A6P6VKH5-F1
#
_cell.length_a   1.000
_cell.length_b   1.000
_cell.length_c   1.000
_cell.angle_alpha   90.00
_cell.angle_beta   90.00
_cell.angle_gamma   90.00
#
_symmetry.space_group_name_H-M   'P 1'
#
loop_
_entity.id
_entity.type
_entity.pdbx_description
1 polymer ?
#
loop_
_entity_poly.entity_id
_entity_poly.type
_entity_poly.pdbx_seq_one_letter_code
_entity_poly.pdbx_strand_id
1 'polypeptide(L)'
;MKILETYEQGSGQMINMEKSSAFFSKNVDQEEQKEICSRLGNIQVVHQGKYLGLLMVITRTKDQIFGFVRDKCQKTVSNWCNKKLSQAAKEVLLKAITMAMSCFKLPVKLCKDIHALMARFWWGEDNGKRKVHWCS
;
A
#
# COMPACT_ATOMS: atom_id res chain seq x y z
N MET A 1 12.02 -24.55 -19.62
CA MET A 1 10.90 -23.71 -19.11
C MET A 1 10.04 -23.32 -20.30
N LYS A 2 9.41 -24.30 -20.97
CA LYS A 2 8.95 -24.15 -22.38
C LYS A 2 7.99 -22.99 -22.63
N ILE A 3 7.05 -22.75 -21.71
CA ILE A 3 6.01 -21.72 -21.90
C ILE A 3 6.61 -20.31 -21.87
N LEU A 4 7.52 -20.05 -20.92
CA LEU A 4 8.12 -18.73 -20.78
C LEU A 4 9.13 -18.48 -21.90
N GLU A 5 9.93 -19.47 -22.27
CA GLU A 5 10.80 -19.40 -23.47
C GLU A 5 9.98 -19.13 -24.75
N THR A 6 8.83 -19.79 -24.93
CA THR A 6 7.95 -19.55 -26.08
C THR A 6 7.38 -18.13 -26.07
N TYR A 7 7.01 -17.62 -24.89
CA TYR A 7 6.58 -16.23 -24.74
C TYR A 7 7.70 -15.24 -25.04
N GLU A 8 8.91 -15.48 -24.56
CA GLU A 8 10.06 -14.61 -24.81
C GLU A 8 10.41 -14.56 -26.30
N GLN A 9 10.40 -15.72 -26.97
CA GLN A 9 10.63 -15.82 -28.42
C GLN A 9 9.51 -15.16 -29.24
N GLY A 10 8.24 -15.33 -28.83
CA GLY A 10 7.10 -14.77 -29.54
C GLY A 10 6.91 -13.26 -29.33
N SER A 11 7.25 -12.76 -28.15
CA SER A 11 7.09 -11.34 -27.79
C SER A 11 8.34 -10.49 -27.99
N GLY A 12 9.53 -11.12 -28.06
CA GLY A 12 10.82 -10.43 -28.04
C GLY A 12 11.20 -9.82 -26.68
N GLN A 13 10.44 -10.12 -25.62
CA GLN A 13 10.69 -9.63 -24.27
C GLN A 13 11.38 -10.71 -23.43
N MET A 14 12.31 -10.33 -22.56
CA MET A 14 12.93 -11.25 -21.60
C MET A 14 12.37 -11.04 -20.19
N ILE A 15 12.19 -12.13 -19.45
CA ILE A 15 11.72 -12.10 -18.08
C ILE A 15 12.88 -11.76 -17.16
N ASN A 16 12.67 -10.74 -16.33
CA ASN A 16 13.63 -10.40 -15.29
C ASN A 16 13.42 -11.31 -14.07
N MET A 17 14.31 -12.29 -13.89
CA MET A 17 14.25 -13.24 -12.79
C MET A 17 14.55 -12.60 -11.41
N GLU A 18 15.29 -11.48 -11.36
CA GLU A 18 15.57 -10.77 -10.10
C GLU A 18 14.32 -10.03 -9.57
N LYS A 19 13.47 -9.55 -10.47
CA LYS A 19 12.19 -8.90 -10.12
C LYS A 19 11.04 -9.90 -9.98
N SER A 20 11.21 -11.10 -10.52
CA SER A 20 10.22 -12.16 -10.43
C SER A 20 10.32 -12.86 -9.08
N SER A 21 9.18 -13.13 -8.46
CA SER A 21 9.12 -13.81 -7.17
C SER A 21 7.91 -14.73 -7.12
N ALA A 22 8.06 -15.84 -6.40
CA ALA A 22 6.99 -16.77 -6.14
C ALA A 22 6.47 -16.57 -4.71
N PHE A 23 5.14 -16.58 -4.57
CA PHE A 23 4.47 -16.52 -3.28
C PHE A 23 3.65 -17.79 -3.08
N PHE A 24 3.85 -18.46 -1.95
CA PHE A 24 3.17 -19.71 -1.62
C PHE A 24 2.26 -19.54 -0.41
N SER A 25 1.17 -20.31 -0.40
CA SER A 25 0.32 -20.45 0.79
C SER A 25 1.07 -21.19 1.91
N LYS A 26 0.63 -21.01 3.16
CA LYS A 26 1.15 -21.75 4.32
C LYS A 26 0.91 -23.27 4.24
N ASN A 27 0.04 -23.70 3.33
CA ASN A 27 -0.34 -25.11 3.17
C ASN A 27 0.60 -25.88 2.22
N VAL A 28 1.61 -25.22 1.64
CA VAL A 28 2.54 -25.86 0.70
C VAL A 28 3.84 -26.19 1.44
N ASP A 29 4.29 -27.43 1.37
CA ASP A 29 5.52 -27.86 2.03
C ASP A 29 6.77 -27.23 1.40
N GLN A 30 7.82 -27.05 2.21
CA GLN A 30 9.04 -26.39 1.75
C GLN A 30 9.77 -27.14 0.63
N GLU A 31 9.67 -28.47 0.60
CA GLU A 31 10.23 -29.29 -0.48
C GLU A 31 9.51 -29.04 -1.79
N GLU A 32 8.18 -29.02 -1.75
CA GLU A 32 7.34 -28.73 -2.92
C GLU A 32 7.58 -27.29 -3.42
N GLN A 33 7.72 -26.31 -2.51
CA GLN A 33 8.06 -24.92 -2.87
C GLN A 33 9.41 -24.84 -3.62
N LYS A 34 10.44 -25.54 -3.12
CA LYS A 34 11.77 -25.56 -3.75
C LYS A 34 11.73 -26.23 -5.12
N GLU A 35 10.99 -27.33 -5.24
CA GLU A 35 10.83 -28.03 -6.52
C GLU A 35 10.16 -27.12 -7.57
N ILE A 36 9.06 -26.47 -7.18
CA ILE A 36 8.34 -25.53 -8.05
C ILE A 36 9.26 -24.37 -8.46
N CYS A 37 9.97 -23.76 -7.52
CA CYS A 37 10.91 -22.67 -7.82
C CYS A 37 12.07 -23.09 -8.72
N SER A 38 12.59 -24.31 -8.55
CA SER A 38 13.64 -24.85 -9.41
C SER A 38 13.15 -25.04 -10.86
N ARG A 39 11.92 -25.57 -11.01
CA ARG A 39 11.27 -25.70 -12.33
C ARG A 39 10.95 -24.35 -12.99
N LEU A 40 10.75 -23.31 -12.18
CA LEU A 40 10.50 -21.93 -12.57
C LEU A 40 11.78 -21.10 -12.75
N GLY A 41 12.94 -21.72 -12.96
CA GLY A 41 14.18 -20.98 -13.28
C GLY A 41 14.80 -20.28 -12.07
N ASN A 42 14.72 -20.90 -10.89
CA ASN A 42 15.28 -20.41 -9.62
C ASN A 42 14.72 -19.05 -9.17
N ILE A 43 13.44 -18.80 -9.43
CA ILE A 43 12.74 -17.63 -8.91
C ILE A 43 12.77 -17.64 -7.38
N GLN A 44 13.02 -16.47 -6.78
CA GLN A 44 13.08 -16.32 -5.34
C GLN A 44 11.71 -16.47 -4.69
N VAL A 45 11.66 -17.24 -3.59
CA VAL A 45 10.48 -17.31 -2.73
C VAL A 45 10.44 -16.08 -1.84
N VAL A 46 9.32 -15.35 -1.88
CA VAL A 46 9.14 -14.15 -1.07
C VAL A 46 7.96 -14.36 -0.14
N HIS A 47 8.20 -14.24 1.17
CA HIS A 47 7.14 -14.31 2.19
C HIS A 47 6.47 -12.96 2.45
N GLN A 48 7.15 -11.87 2.09
CA GLN A 48 6.64 -10.50 2.22
C GLN A 48 6.99 -9.70 0.97
N GLY A 49 5.99 -9.42 0.13
CA GLY A 49 6.16 -8.67 -1.10
C GLY A 49 5.13 -7.55 -1.22
N LYS A 50 5.42 -6.59 -2.11
CA LYS A 50 4.45 -5.60 -2.57
C LYS A 50 4.15 -5.82 -4.03
N TYR A 51 2.87 -5.91 -4.38
CA TYR A 51 2.41 -5.94 -5.75
C TYR A 51 1.60 -4.69 -6.03
N LEU A 52 2.04 -3.89 -7.00
CA LEU A 52 1.42 -2.60 -7.35
C LEU A 52 1.22 -1.67 -6.13
N GLY A 53 2.13 -1.75 -5.16
CA GLY A 53 2.09 -0.95 -3.92
C GLY A 53 1.23 -1.54 -2.79
N LEU A 54 0.47 -2.61 -3.04
CA LEU A 54 -0.27 -3.36 -2.02
C LEU A 54 0.61 -4.47 -1.45
N LEU A 55 0.58 -4.68 -0.14
CA LEU A 55 1.24 -5.84 0.46
C LEU A 55 0.56 -7.13 -0.02
N MET A 56 1.33 -8.06 -0.59
CA MET A 56 0.88 -9.42 -0.94
C MET A 56 0.71 -10.32 0.29
N VAL A 57 1.00 -9.83 1.49
CA VAL A 57 0.93 -10.61 2.72
C VAL A 57 -0.51 -10.78 3.17
N ILE A 58 -0.99 -12.03 3.19
CA ILE A 58 -2.18 -12.43 3.96
C ILE A 58 -1.79 -12.43 5.44
N THR A 59 -1.71 -11.23 6.02
CA THR A 59 -1.57 -11.05 7.47
C THR A 59 -2.88 -11.47 8.14
N ARG A 60 -2.81 -11.91 9.39
CA ARG A 60 -3.98 -12.35 10.17
C ARG A 60 -5.08 -11.27 10.28
N THR A 61 -4.73 -9.99 10.08
CA THR A 61 -5.65 -8.86 10.21
C THR A 61 -5.53 -7.87 9.05
N LYS A 62 -6.67 -7.44 8.49
CA LYS A 62 -6.76 -6.43 7.42
C LYS A 62 -6.09 -5.10 7.80
N ASP A 63 -6.04 -4.76 9.10
CA ASP A 63 -5.37 -3.55 9.61
C ASP A 63 -3.86 -3.51 9.29
N GLN A 64 -3.18 -4.67 9.30
CA GLN A 64 -1.75 -4.74 8.99
C GLN A 64 -1.49 -4.54 7.49
N ILE A 65 -2.41 -5.00 6.64
CA ILE A 65 -2.32 -4.86 5.17
C ILE A 65 -2.41 -3.39 4.77
N PHE A 66 -3.30 -2.62 5.40
CA PHE A 66 -3.52 -1.22 5.04
C PHE A 66 -2.78 -0.21 5.93
N GLY A 67 -1.97 -0.66 6.89
CA GLY A 67 -1.16 0.24 7.73
C GLY A 67 -0.30 1.20 6.89
N PHE A 68 0.25 0.72 5.77
CA PHE A 68 1.04 1.57 4.87
C PHE A 68 0.24 2.74 4.27
N VAL A 69 -1.08 2.57 4.06
CA VAL A 69 -1.95 3.62 3.52
C VAL A 69 -2.09 4.73 4.56
N ARG A 70 -2.38 4.36 5.81
CA ARG A 70 -2.43 5.32 6.93
C ARG A 70 -1.12 6.07 7.06
N ASP A 71 0.00 5.35 7.06
CA ASP A 71 1.32 5.96 7.27
C ASP A 71 1.69 6.90 6.10
N LYS A 72 1.32 6.54 4.86
CA LYS A 72 1.46 7.45 3.70
C LYS A 72 0.59 8.70 3.85
N CYS A 73 -0.70 8.55 4.17
CA CYS A 73 -1.61 9.67 4.39
C CYS A 73 -1.08 10.60 5.50
N GLN A 74 -0.62 10.04 6.62
CA GLN A 74 -0.04 10.79 7.72
C GLN A 74 1.19 11.58 7.28
N LYS A 75 2.15 10.96 6.58
CA LYS A 75 3.35 11.65 6.06
C LYS A 75 2.96 12.79 5.11
N THR A 76 2.03 12.54 4.19
CA THR A 76 1.54 13.55 3.24
C THR A 76 0.92 14.74 3.96
N VAL A 77 0.04 14.48 4.94
CA VAL A 77 -0.61 15.53 5.74
C VAL A 77 0.40 16.31 6.57
N SER A 78 1.35 15.64 7.24
CA SER A 78 2.42 16.29 8.01
C SER A 78 3.30 17.19 7.13
N ASN A 79 3.62 16.75 5.92
CA ASN A 79 4.38 17.56 4.96
C ASN A 79 3.63 18.84 4.55
N TRP A 80 2.30 18.82 4.57
CA TRP A 80 1.46 19.99 4.29
C TRP A 80 1.27 20.89 5.51
N CYS A 81 1.22 20.34 6.73
CA CYS A 81 1.17 21.14 7.96
C CYS A 81 2.35 22.12 8.07
N ASN A 82 3.52 21.74 7.55
CA ASN A 82 4.72 22.59 7.52
C ASN A 82 4.60 23.78 6.55
N LYS A 83 3.52 23.88 5.76
CA LYS A 83 3.28 24.94 4.78
C LYS A 83 2.12 25.82 5.25
N LYS A 84 2.27 27.15 5.10
CA LYS A 84 1.14 28.09 5.30
C LYS A 84 0.18 27.96 4.12
N LEU A 85 -0.91 27.21 4.31
CA LEU A 85 -1.93 26.95 3.28
C LEU A 85 -3.22 27.72 3.58
N SER A 86 -3.84 28.27 2.54
CA SER A 86 -5.19 28.83 2.63
C SER A 86 -6.22 27.73 2.89
N GLN A 87 -7.40 28.10 3.42
CA GLN A 87 -8.46 27.15 3.70
C GLN A 87 -8.94 26.42 2.44
N ALA A 88 -9.05 27.14 1.31
CA ALA A 88 -9.41 26.56 0.02
C ALA A 88 -8.36 25.54 -0.47
N ALA A 89 -7.06 25.84 -0.29
CA ALA A 89 -6.00 24.91 -0.65
C ALA A 89 -6.05 23.62 0.21
N LYS A 90 -6.32 23.75 1.53
CA LYS A 90 -6.50 22.59 2.40
C LYS A 90 -7.66 21.70 1.94
N GLU A 91 -8.77 22.28 1.52
CA GLU A 91 -9.95 21.53 1.06
C GLU A 91 -9.62 20.69 -0.17
N VAL A 92 -8.96 21.29 -1.16
CA VAL A 92 -8.55 20.61 -2.39
C VAL A 92 -7.61 19.44 -2.09
N LEU A 93 -6.64 19.65 -1.19
CA LEU A 93 -5.69 18.60 -0.79
C LEU A 93 -6.37 17.43 -0.06
N LEU A 94 -7.33 17.73 0.83
CA LEU A 94 -8.10 16.71 1.52
C LEU A 94 -8.99 15.91 0.55
N LYS A 95 -9.66 16.57 -0.40
CA LYS A 95 -10.43 15.91 -1.45
C LYS A 95 -9.58 14.95 -2.29
N ALA A 96 -8.32 15.32 -2.58
CA ALA A 96 -7.40 14.45 -3.30
C ALA A 96 -7.10 13.14 -2.54
N ILE A 97 -6.94 13.19 -1.21
CA ILE A 97 -6.76 11.98 -0.39
C ILE A 97 -8.00 11.08 -0.47
N THR A 98 -9.19 11.65 -0.32
CA THR A 98 -10.45 10.88 -0.37
C THR A 98 -10.66 10.20 -1.71
N MET A 99 -10.40 10.92 -2.81
CA MET A 99 -10.51 10.37 -4.17
C MET A 99 -9.57 9.18 -4.39
N ALA A 100 -8.33 9.27 -3.90
CA ALA A 100 -7.39 8.15 -4.00
C ALA A 100 -7.82 6.94 -3.15
N MET A 101 -8.49 7.17 -2.01
CA MET A 101 -9.00 6.10 -1.15
C MET A 101 -10.21 5.37 -1.74
N SER A 102 -11.04 6.03 -2.57
CA SER A 102 -12.23 5.40 -3.16
C SER A 102 -11.94 4.26 -4.14
N CYS A 103 -10.70 4.11 -4.59
CA CYS A 103 -10.31 3.03 -5.49
C CYS A 103 -10.29 1.63 -4.83
N PHE A 104 -10.36 1.54 -3.49
CA PHE A 104 -10.28 0.27 -2.76
C PHE A 104 -11.33 0.14 -1.66
N LYS A 105 -11.78 -1.09 -1.37
CA LYS A 105 -12.62 -1.38 -0.21
C LYS A 105 -11.77 -1.41 1.06
N LEU A 106 -11.72 -0.27 1.75
CA LEU A 106 -10.91 -0.09 2.95
C LEU A 106 -11.65 -0.54 4.22
N PRO A 107 -10.93 -1.03 5.27
CA PRO A 107 -11.52 -1.31 6.57
C PRO A 107 -12.08 -0.03 7.21
N VAL A 108 -13.24 -0.12 7.87
CA VAL A 108 -13.90 1.02 8.53
C VAL A 108 -12.97 1.73 9.52
N LYS A 109 -12.16 0.96 10.26
CA LYS A 109 -11.19 1.52 11.21
C LYS A 109 -10.15 2.41 10.53
N LEU A 110 -9.61 1.97 9.38
CA LEU A 110 -8.67 2.76 8.59
C LEU A 110 -9.31 4.07 8.11
N CYS A 111 -10.56 4.02 7.66
CA CYS A 111 -11.29 5.22 7.26
C CYS A 111 -11.46 6.19 8.43
N LYS A 112 -11.77 5.69 9.64
CA LYS A 112 -11.85 6.52 10.86
C LYS A 112 -10.51 7.15 11.22
N ASP A 113 -9.42 6.38 11.14
CA ASP A 113 -8.06 6.87 11.43
C ASP A 113 -7.65 7.99 10.44
N ILE A 114 -7.91 7.80 9.14
CA ILE A 114 -7.61 8.80 8.12
C ILE A 114 -8.51 10.03 8.26
N HIS A 115 -9.80 9.85 8.53
CA HIS A 115 -10.70 10.97 8.81
C HIS A 115 -10.21 11.80 10.01
N ALA A 116 -9.76 11.15 11.08
CA ALA A 116 -9.18 11.86 12.22
C ALA A 116 -7.91 12.66 11.84
N LEU A 117 -7.03 12.10 10.99
CA LEU A 117 -5.87 12.83 10.46
C LEU A 117 -6.30 14.04 9.62
N MET A 118 -7.28 13.87 8.73
CA MET A 118 -7.81 14.94 7.88
C MET A 118 -8.45 16.05 8.70
N ALA A 119 -9.22 15.69 9.73
CA ALA A 119 -9.84 16.65 10.63
C ALA A 119 -8.78 17.45 11.41
N ARG A 120 -7.72 16.80 11.91
CA ARG A 120 -6.61 17.50 12.59
C ARG A 120 -5.92 18.49 11.67
N PHE A 121 -5.70 18.11 10.41
CA PHE A 121 -5.12 19.00 9.39
C PHE A 121 -6.02 20.21 9.07
N TRP A 122 -7.33 19.97 8.95
CA TRP A 122 -8.32 20.99 8.63
C TRP A 122 -8.38 22.08 9.69
N TRP A 123 -8.56 21.68 10.96
CA TRP A 123 -8.69 22.60 12.08
C TRP A 123 -7.34 23.21 12.50
N GLY A 124 -6.22 22.59 12.09
CA GLY A 124 -4.87 23.12 12.23
C GLY A 124 -4.26 22.89 13.62
N GLU A 125 -2.93 22.80 13.63
CA GLU A 125 -2.09 22.97 14.82
C GLU A 125 -1.65 24.43 14.91
N ASP A 126 -1.86 25.04 16.07
CA ASP A 126 -1.14 26.25 16.48
C ASP A 126 -0.26 25.85 17.67
N ASN A 127 1.06 25.92 17.48
CA ASN A 127 2.07 25.68 18.53
C ASN A 127 1.79 24.46 19.45
N GLY A 128 1.54 23.29 18.87
CA GLY A 128 1.39 22.04 19.64
C GLY A 128 0.13 21.94 20.50
N LYS A 129 -0.83 22.85 20.37
CA LYS A 129 -2.14 22.77 21.03
C LYS A 129 -3.22 22.32 20.04
N ARG A 130 -3.93 21.24 20.38
CA ARG A 130 -5.10 20.78 19.62
C ARG A 130 -6.19 21.84 19.67
N LYS A 131 -6.60 22.38 18.51
CA LYS A 131 -7.82 23.19 18.41
C LYS A 131 -9.04 22.28 18.60
N VAL A 132 -10.06 22.80 19.29
CA VAL A 132 -11.31 22.08 19.55
C VAL A 132 -11.96 21.73 18.21
N HIS A 133 -12.22 20.44 17.99
CA HIS A 133 -13.00 19.99 16.86
C HIS A 133 -14.46 20.39 17.10
N TRP A 134 -15.06 21.14 16.17
CA TRP A 134 -16.51 21.25 16.14
C TRP A 134 -17.09 19.91 15.70
N CYS A 135 -17.74 19.21 16.63
CA CYS A 135 -18.58 18.06 16.32
C CYS A 135 -19.99 18.56 16.04
N SER A 136 -20.57 18.17 14.90
CA SER A 136 -22.03 18.11 14.72
C SER A 136 -22.48 16.68 14.95
#